data_AF-A0A4R6U1J0-F1
#
_entry.id   AF-A0A4R6U1J0-F1
#
_cell.length_a   1.000
_cell.length_b   1.000
_cell.length_c   1.000
_cell.angle_alpha   90.00
_cell.angle_beta   90.00
_cell.angle_gamma   90.00
#
_symmetry.space_group_name_H-M   'P 1'
#
loop_
_entity.id
_entity.type
_entity.pdbx_description
1 polymer ?
#
loop_
_entity_poly.entity_id
_entity_poly.type
_entity_poly.pdbx_seq_one_letter_code
_entity_poly.pdbx_strand_id
1 'polypeptide(L)'
;MNNLHNIHSNRGSALVMSMIFLLVLTIAGVTAMRFATLEEKMAANSQASAHVFQQAQSEIRTQLKHLATAAGRNQLNSLDYPTMPKEANSTTLKYMPETASQREYLAVASTETSTNLISNINDNRQIRFVRDGHCGDGSSIGLFICIDFEIEVEAAVGSGAQTHQAQGFTFKNNVADGN
;
A
#
# COMPACT_ATOMS: atom_id res chain seq x y z
N MET A 1 -9.80 -7.80 90.88
CA MET A 1 -9.68 -6.40 90.44
C MET A 1 -9.79 -6.38 88.92
N ASN A 2 -10.53 -5.39 88.44
CA ASN A 2 -11.25 -5.35 87.16
C ASN A 2 -10.32 -5.22 85.94
N ASN A 3 -10.70 -5.80 84.80
CA ASN A 3 -11.38 -5.07 83.70
C ASN A 3 -11.46 -5.95 82.43
N LEU A 4 -12.67 -6.39 82.10
CA LEU A 4 -12.97 -6.99 80.79
C LEU A 4 -13.05 -5.85 79.76
N HIS A 5 -12.06 -5.79 78.89
CA HIS A 5 -11.99 -4.83 77.79
C HIS A 5 -13.03 -5.19 76.73
N ASN A 6 -14.04 -4.34 76.58
CA ASN A 6 -15.19 -4.57 75.73
C ASN A 6 -14.82 -4.35 74.26
N ILE A 7 -14.56 -5.43 73.52
CA ILE A 7 -14.34 -5.39 72.06
C ILE A 7 -15.71 -5.30 71.39
N HIS A 8 -16.29 -4.09 71.35
CA HIS A 8 -17.44 -3.80 70.51
C HIS A 8 -17.02 -3.96 69.04
N SER A 9 -17.47 -5.05 68.43
CA SER A 9 -17.15 -5.47 67.08
C SER A 9 -17.97 -4.65 66.06
N ASN A 10 -17.33 -3.69 65.40
CA ASN A 10 -17.88 -2.92 64.28
C ASN A 10 -18.10 -3.81 63.04
N ARG A 11 -19.07 -4.75 63.08
CA ARG A 11 -19.38 -5.67 61.97
C ARG A 11 -20.05 -4.99 60.77
N GLY A 12 -20.66 -3.83 60.94
CA GLY A 12 -21.33 -3.09 59.85
C GLY A 12 -20.37 -2.36 58.91
N SER A 13 -19.24 -1.84 59.41
CA SER A 13 -18.29 -1.05 58.60
C SER A 13 -17.46 -1.90 57.65
N ALA A 14 -17.17 -3.15 58.01
CA ALA A 14 -16.40 -4.07 57.16
C ALA A 14 -17.13 -4.39 55.84
N LEU A 15 -18.46 -4.49 55.87
CA LEU A 15 -19.28 -4.77 54.69
C LEU A 15 -19.34 -3.59 53.72
N VAL A 16 -19.40 -2.36 54.23
CA VAL A 16 -19.36 -1.15 53.40
C VAL A 16 -17.98 -1.01 52.74
N MET A 17 -16.91 -1.26 53.48
CA MET A 17 -15.55 -1.20 52.93
C MET A 17 -15.31 -2.26 51.86
N SER A 18 -15.77 -3.51 52.06
CA SER A 18 -15.62 -4.55 51.04
C SER A 18 -16.38 -4.21 49.76
N MET A 19 -17.57 -3.61 49.86
CA MET A 19 -18.33 -3.15 48.70
C MET A 19 -17.59 -2.03 47.96
N ILE A 20 -16.99 -1.07 48.67
CA ILE A 20 -16.19 0.00 48.05
C ILE A 20 -14.98 -0.59 47.32
N PHE A 21 -14.23 -1.50 47.95
CA PHE A 21 -13.08 -2.14 47.30
C PHE A 21 -13.47 -2.95 46.07
N LEU A 22 -14.56 -3.73 46.14
CA LEU A 22 -15.07 -4.49 45.01
C LEU A 22 -15.49 -3.55 43.87
N LEU A 23 -16.15 -2.43 44.18
CA LEU A 23 -16.55 -1.42 43.21
C LEU A 23 -15.31 -0.80 42.53
N VAL A 24 -14.30 -0.41 43.30
CA VAL A 24 -13.05 0.16 42.77
C VAL A 24 -12.35 -0.83 41.85
N LEU A 25 -12.24 -2.10 42.27
CA LEU A 25 -11.67 -3.18 41.44
C LEU A 25 -12.47 -3.40 40.15
N THR A 26 -13.80 -3.30 40.22
CA THR A 26 -14.68 -3.44 39.05
C THR A 26 -14.44 -2.30 38.06
N ILE A 27 -14.38 -1.05 38.53
CA ILE A 27 -14.11 0.10 37.65
C ILE A 27 -12.70 -0.01 37.05
N ALA A 28 -11.71 -0.38 37.85
CA ALA A 28 -10.34 -0.60 37.35
C ALA A 28 -10.29 -1.72 36.29
N GLY A 29 -11.01 -2.82 36.52
CA GLY A 29 -11.13 -3.93 35.57
C GLY A 29 -11.81 -3.52 34.26
N VAL A 30 -12.92 -2.78 34.33
CA VAL A 30 -13.61 -2.28 33.13
C VAL A 30 -12.71 -1.33 32.35
N THR A 31 -12.03 -0.39 33.02
CA THR A 31 -11.11 0.54 32.37
C THR A 31 -9.95 -0.21 31.69
N ALA A 32 -9.37 -1.23 32.35
CA ALA A 32 -8.34 -2.07 31.75
C ALA A 32 -8.84 -2.80 30.49
N MET A 33 -10.05 -3.36 30.53
CA MET A 33 -10.67 -3.98 29.34
C MET A 33 -10.88 -2.98 28.20
N ARG A 34 -11.26 -1.73 28.51
CA ARG A 34 -11.39 -0.67 27.48
C ARG A 34 -10.06 -0.41 26.79
N PHE A 35 -8.96 -0.31 27.55
CA PHE A 35 -7.63 -0.13 26.95
C PHE A 35 -7.24 -1.33 26.08
N ALA A 36 -7.44 -2.56 26.55
CA ALA A 36 -7.17 -3.77 25.77
C ALA A 36 -7.95 -3.77 24.44
N THR A 37 -9.24 -3.39 24.44
CA THR A 37 -10.02 -3.32 23.19
C THR A 37 -9.55 -2.24 22.22
N LEU A 38 -8.98 -1.13 22.72
CA LEU A 38 -8.41 -0.09 21.86
C LEU A 38 -7.09 -0.55 21.24
N GLU A 39 -6.23 -1.20 22.04
CA GLU A 39 -4.98 -1.79 21.57
C GLU A 39 -5.24 -2.88 20.53
N GLU A 40 -6.25 -3.74 20.74
CA GLU A 40 -6.66 -4.77 19.78
C GLU A 40 -7.09 -4.14 18.45
N LYS A 41 -7.91 -3.08 18.48
CA LYS A 41 -8.33 -2.39 17.25
C LYS A 41 -7.16 -1.73 16.52
N MET A 42 -6.22 -1.14 17.25
CA MET A 42 -5.01 -0.56 16.66
C MET A 42 -4.11 -1.63 16.06
N ALA A 43 -3.94 -2.77 16.75
CA ALA A 43 -3.19 -3.91 16.25
C ALA A 43 -3.83 -4.49 14.98
N ALA A 44 -5.16 -4.65 14.98
CA ALA A 44 -5.93 -5.12 13.82
C ALA A 44 -5.80 -4.17 12.62
N ASN A 45 -5.91 -2.86 12.85
CA ASN A 45 -5.75 -1.86 11.79
C ASN A 45 -4.31 -1.85 11.23
N SER A 46 -3.31 -1.97 12.10
CA SER A 46 -1.91 -2.07 11.68
C SER A 46 -1.65 -3.35 10.88
N GLN A 47 -2.22 -4.47 11.27
CA GLN A 47 -2.10 -5.74 10.56
C GLN A 47 -2.78 -5.67 9.19
N ALA A 48 -3.99 -5.10 9.12
CA ALA A 48 -4.70 -4.91 7.85
C ALA A 48 -3.89 -4.02 6.90
N SER A 49 -3.32 -2.91 7.39
CA SER A 49 -2.49 -2.01 6.59
C SER A 49 -1.25 -2.71 6.03
N ALA A 50 -0.57 -3.52 6.86
CA ALA A 50 0.59 -4.30 6.41
C ALA A 50 0.21 -5.35 5.36
N HIS A 51 -0.91 -6.03 5.52
CA HIS A 51 -1.41 -7.01 4.55
C HIS A 51 -1.70 -6.37 3.19
N VAL A 52 -2.44 -5.25 3.19
CA VAL A 52 -2.77 -4.52 1.96
C VAL A 52 -1.51 -4.02 1.24
N PHE A 53 -0.52 -3.54 1.99
CA PHE A 53 0.78 -3.16 1.44
C PHE A 53 1.52 -4.34 0.79
N GLN A 54 1.58 -5.49 1.47
CA GLN A 54 2.25 -6.68 0.94
C GLN A 54 1.57 -7.18 -0.33
N GLN A 55 0.25 -7.11 -0.41
CA GLN A 55 -0.51 -7.44 -1.60
C GLN A 55 -0.22 -6.50 -2.76
N ALA A 56 -0.27 -5.19 -2.54
CA ALA A 56 0.05 -4.22 -3.58
C ALA A 56 1.47 -4.44 -4.16
N GLN A 57 2.44 -4.79 -3.29
CA GLN A 57 3.79 -5.13 -3.72
C GLN A 57 3.88 -6.48 -4.46
N SER A 58 3.08 -7.48 -4.08
CA SER A 58 2.97 -8.74 -4.84
C SER A 58 2.43 -8.50 -6.25
N GLU A 59 1.33 -7.74 -6.35
CA GLU A 59 0.71 -7.34 -7.62
C GLU A 59 1.67 -6.58 -8.52
N ILE A 60 2.43 -5.61 -7.99
CA ILE A 60 3.45 -4.89 -8.77
C ILE A 60 4.50 -5.87 -9.31
N ARG A 61 4.99 -6.79 -8.48
CA ARG A 61 6.03 -7.77 -8.89
C ARG A 61 5.52 -8.72 -9.96
N THR A 62 4.29 -9.23 -9.83
CA THR A 62 3.70 -10.15 -10.79
C THR A 62 3.37 -9.43 -12.10
N GLN A 63 2.92 -8.19 -12.01
CA GLN A 63 2.66 -7.35 -13.16
C GLN A 63 3.95 -7.04 -13.93
N LEU A 64 5.02 -6.63 -13.25
CA LEU A 64 6.33 -6.42 -13.89
C LEU A 64 6.85 -7.68 -14.57
N LYS A 65 6.68 -8.85 -13.93
CA LYS A 65 7.01 -10.14 -14.54
C LYS A 65 6.19 -10.41 -15.79
N HIS A 66 4.89 -10.09 -15.79
CA HIS A 66 4.04 -10.21 -16.98
C HIS A 66 4.47 -9.25 -18.09
N LEU A 67 4.80 -8.00 -17.75
CA LEU A 67 5.28 -6.99 -18.70
C LEU A 67 6.64 -7.33 -19.32
N ALA A 68 7.45 -8.14 -18.64
CA ALA A 68 8.69 -8.67 -19.21
C ALA A 68 8.45 -9.72 -20.33
N THR A 69 7.24 -10.31 -20.40
CA THR A 69 6.89 -11.29 -21.45
C THR A 69 6.51 -10.60 -22.75
N ALA A 70 6.67 -11.26 -23.91
CA ALA A 70 6.33 -10.68 -25.21
C ALA A 70 4.90 -10.13 -25.30
N ALA A 71 3.92 -10.81 -24.68
CA ALA A 71 2.53 -10.36 -24.65
C ALA A 71 2.37 -9.06 -23.86
N GLY A 72 2.96 -8.96 -22.67
CA GLY A 72 2.94 -7.74 -21.87
C GLY A 72 3.72 -6.59 -22.52
N ARG A 73 4.85 -6.89 -23.18
CA ARG A 73 5.61 -5.90 -23.95
C ARG A 73 4.82 -5.30 -25.11
N ASN A 74 3.99 -6.10 -25.79
CA ASN A 74 3.11 -5.61 -26.86
C ASN A 74 2.07 -4.61 -26.34
N GLN A 75 1.56 -4.81 -25.12
CA GLN A 75 0.61 -3.87 -24.50
C GLN A 75 1.28 -2.52 -24.18
N LEU A 76 2.56 -2.53 -23.77
CA LEU A 76 3.33 -1.31 -23.57
C LEU A 76 3.65 -0.60 -24.89
N ASN A 77 3.87 -1.37 -25.96
CA ASN A 77 4.10 -0.82 -27.29
C ASN A 77 2.85 -0.18 -27.91
N SER A 78 1.64 -0.58 -27.47
CA SER A 78 0.39 0.03 -27.94
C SER A 78 0.01 1.31 -27.19
N LEU A 79 0.71 1.65 -26.10
CA LEU A 79 0.54 2.94 -25.45
C LEU A 79 1.11 4.02 -26.38
N ASP A 80 0.28 5.00 -26.76
CA ASP A 80 0.76 6.16 -27.49
C ASP A 80 1.46 7.11 -26.50
N TYR A 81 2.74 6.86 -26.27
CA TYR A 81 3.56 7.78 -25.50
C TYR A 81 4.05 8.90 -26.44
N PRO A 82 4.00 10.16 -26.01
CA PRO A 82 4.53 11.25 -26.81
C PRO A 82 6.04 11.02 -27.00
N THR A 83 6.44 10.59 -28.19
CA THR A 83 7.85 10.50 -28.55
C THR A 83 8.41 11.91 -28.52
N MET A 84 9.24 12.21 -27.52
CA MET A 84 9.92 13.50 -27.50
C MET A 84 10.92 13.47 -28.66
N PRO A 85 10.96 14.51 -29.53
CA PRO A 85 12.01 14.58 -30.53
C PRO A 85 13.35 14.55 -29.78
N LYS A 86 14.13 13.49 -30.03
CA LYS A 86 15.48 13.33 -29.48
C LYS A 86 16.39 14.35 -30.17
N GLU A 87 16.29 15.63 -29.79
CA GLU A 87 17.25 16.64 -30.21
C GLU A 87 18.60 16.30 -29.59
N ALA A 88 19.60 16.06 -30.45
CA ALA A 88 20.94 15.63 -30.11
C ALA A 88 21.74 16.61 -29.20
N ASN A 89 21.14 17.72 -28.79
CA ASN A 89 21.75 18.76 -27.95
C ASN A 89 20.76 19.43 -26.95
N SER A 90 19.67 18.75 -26.57
CA SER A 90 18.78 19.30 -25.53
C SER A 90 19.27 18.86 -24.14
N THR A 91 20.09 19.69 -23.49
CA THR A 91 20.42 19.59 -22.05
C THR A 91 19.23 19.90 -21.13
N THR A 92 18.05 20.15 -21.71
CA THR A 92 16.84 20.45 -20.96
C THR A 92 16.14 19.13 -20.65
N LEU A 93 16.14 18.76 -19.36
CA LEU A 93 15.22 17.76 -18.82
C LEU A 93 13.79 18.26 -19.09
N LYS A 94 13.16 17.83 -20.18
CA LYS A 94 11.74 18.11 -20.40
C LYS A 94 10.98 17.31 -19.36
N TYR A 95 10.41 18.05 -18.40
CA TYR A 95 9.66 17.53 -17.27
C TYR A 95 8.43 16.73 -17.72
N MET A 96 7.92 15.92 -16.79
CA MET A 96 6.67 15.17 -16.91
C MET A 96 5.57 16.01 -17.57
N PRO A 97 4.71 15.43 -18.44
CA PRO A 97 3.65 16.16 -19.11
C PRO A 97 2.78 16.90 -18.07
N GLU A 98 2.79 18.24 -18.15
CA GLU A 98 2.14 19.15 -17.20
C GLU A 98 0.61 19.16 -17.37
N THR A 99 0.09 18.64 -18.49
CA THR A 99 -1.34 18.60 -18.81
C THR A 99 -1.92 17.20 -18.59
N ALA A 100 -2.94 17.09 -17.74
CA ALA A 100 -3.61 15.83 -17.40
C ALA A 100 -4.21 15.07 -18.61
N SER A 101 -4.51 15.76 -19.71
CA SER A 101 -5.06 15.18 -20.95
C SER A 101 -4.06 14.35 -21.76
N GLN A 102 -2.78 14.40 -21.41
CA GLN A 102 -1.69 13.70 -22.12
C GLN A 102 -1.11 12.54 -21.31
N ARG A 103 -1.72 12.24 -20.15
CA ARG A 103 -1.43 11.05 -19.36
C ARG A 103 -2.31 9.93 -19.88
N GLU A 104 -1.83 9.18 -20.87
CA GLU A 104 -2.49 7.95 -21.27
C GLU A 104 -2.17 6.88 -20.21
N TYR A 105 -3.23 6.38 -19.56
CA TYR A 105 -3.14 5.33 -18.56
C TYR A 105 -3.59 4.03 -19.20
N LEU A 106 -2.72 3.01 -19.17
CA LEU A 106 -3.13 1.66 -19.52
C LEU A 106 -3.65 0.97 -18.27
N ALA A 107 -4.95 0.68 -18.25
CA ALA A 107 -5.53 -0.21 -17.25
C ALA A 107 -4.99 -1.63 -17.46
N VAL A 108 -4.52 -2.27 -16.39
CA VAL A 108 -3.90 -3.60 -16.49
C VAL A 108 -4.71 -4.66 -15.75
N ALA A 109 -4.98 -5.75 -16.44
CA ALA A 109 -5.72 -6.89 -15.90
C ALA A 109 -4.94 -7.56 -14.75
N SER A 110 -5.67 -8.06 -13.75
CA SER A 110 -5.11 -8.79 -12.62
C SER A 110 -4.46 -10.06 -13.13
N THR A 111 -3.16 -10.21 -12.93
CA THR A 111 -2.44 -11.43 -13.31
C THR A 111 -2.47 -12.46 -12.17
N GLU A 112 -2.76 -12.05 -10.92
CA GLU A 112 -3.03 -12.97 -9.83
C GLU A 112 -4.55 -13.14 -9.63
N THR A 113 -5.02 -14.38 -9.75
CA THR A 113 -6.32 -14.76 -9.16
C THR A 113 -6.11 -14.75 -7.66
N SER A 114 -6.74 -13.81 -6.94
CA SER A 114 -6.72 -13.69 -5.48
C SER A 114 -7.23 -14.99 -4.84
N THR A 115 -6.37 -16.01 -4.75
CA THR A 115 -6.82 -17.36 -4.44
C THR A 115 -6.91 -17.63 -2.97
N ASN A 116 -6.44 -16.75 -2.07
CA ASN A 116 -6.55 -17.02 -0.64
C ASN A 116 -6.74 -15.76 0.22
N LEU A 117 -7.88 -15.77 0.92
CA LEU A 117 -8.22 -15.17 2.22
C LEU A 117 -8.88 -13.80 2.29
N ILE A 118 -8.84 -12.94 1.26
CA ILE A 118 -9.64 -11.70 1.26
C ILE A 118 -10.15 -11.41 -0.16
N SER A 119 -11.37 -11.86 -0.47
CA SER A 119 -12.07 -11.63 -1.74
C SER A 119 -12.67 -10.23 -1.90
N ASN A 120 -12.37 -9.30 -1.00
CA ASN A 120 -12.92 -7.93 -0.97
C ASN A 120 -11.80 -6.89 -1.05
N ILE A 121 -10.89 -7.08 -2.00
CA ILE A 121 -9.82 -6.12 -2.25
C ILE A 121 -10.07 -5.50 -3.62
N ASN A 122 -10.36 -4.20 -3.60
CA ASN A 122 -10.51 -3.42 -4.81
C ASN A 122 -9.12 -2.95 -5.21
N ASP A 123 -8.52 -3.62 -6.19
CA ASP A 123 -7.19 -3.29 -6.70
C ASP A 123 -7.35 -2.49 -8.00
N ASN A 124 -7.03 -1.19 -7.96
CA ASN A 124 -6.91 -0.37 -9.17
C ASN A 124 -5.45 -0.37 -9.63
N ARG A 125 -5.22 -0.66 -10.91
CA ARG A 125 -3.89 -0.80 -11.49
C ARG A 125 -3.79 -0.03 -12.80
N GLN A 126 -2.85 0.87 -12.87
CA GLN A 126 -2.60 1.64 -14.08
C GLN A 126 -1.10 1.79 -14.33
N ILE A 127 -0.73 1.75 -15.61
CA ILE A 127 0.63 2.08 -16.06
C ILE A 127 0.56 3.41 -16.77
N ARG A 128 1.50 4.30 -16.45
CA ARG A 128 1.63 5.61 -17.07
C ARG A 128 3.04 5.83 -17.57
N PHE A 129 3.15 6.46 -18.73
CA PHE A 129 4.42 6.98 -19.25
C PHE A 129 4.94 8.13 -18.37
N VAL A 130 6.25 8.09 -18.06
CA VAL A 130 6.90 9.15 -17.29
C VAL A 130 7.74 10.04 -18.19
N ARG A 131 8.68 9.43 -18.93
CA ARG A 131 9.65 10.13 -19.77
C ARG A 131 10.36 9.17 -20.71
N ASP A 132 11.05 9.72 -21.71
CA ASP A 132 12.11 8.99 -22.41
C ASP A 132 13.33 8.86 -21.49
N GLY A 133 13.81 7.63 -21.34
CA GLY A 133 14.94 7.27 -20.49
C GLY A 133 16.21 6.98 -21.29
N HIS A 134 17.33 6.88 -20.59
CA HIS A 134 18.58 6.37 -21.17
C HIS A 134 18.75 4.89 -20.81
N CYS A 135 19.13 4.07 -21.78
CA CYS A 135 19.43 2.66 -21.54
C CYS A 135 20.73 2.57 -20.71
N GLY A 136 20.62 2.28 -19.42
CA GLY A 136 21.76 2.19 -18.48
C GLY A 136 22.68 0.99 -18.69
N ASP A 137 22.40 0.15 -19.70
CA ASP A 137 23.14 -1.08 -20.02
C ASP A 137 24.20 -0.89 -21.12
N GLY A 138 24.46 0.35 -21.55
CA GLY A 138 25.42 0.64 -22.62
C GLY A 138 24.92 0.26 -24.03
N SER A 139 23.61 0.01 -24.19
CA SER A 139 22.99 -0.20 -25.49
C SER A 139 23.26 0.99 -26.43
N SER A 140 23.66 0.71 -27.67
CA SER A 140 24.01 1.73 -28.67
C SER A 140 22.87 2.74 -28.89
N ILE A 141 23.21 4.02 -28.80
CA ILE A 141 22.34 5.12 -29.24
C ILE A 141 21.94 4.90 -30.70
N GLY A 142 20.63 4.95 -30.99
CA GLY A 142 20.08 4.81 -32.34
C GLY A 142 19.45 3.45 -32.67
N LEU A 143 19.87 2.36 -32.04
CA LEU A 143 19.25 1.04 -32.23
C LEU A 143 18.11 0.76 -31.23
N PHE A 144 18.23 1.32 -30.03
CA PHE A 144 17.27 1.13 -28.95
C PHE A 144 16.72 2.47 -28.44
N ILE A 145 15.44 2.45 -28.07
CA ILE A 145 14.80 3.50 -27.29
C ILE A 145 14.43 2.92 -25.92
N CYS A 146 14.78 3.66 -24.87
CA CYS A 146 14.37 3.32 -23.52
C CYS A 146 13.36 4.34 -23.04
N ILE A 147 12.29 3.85 -22.42
CA ILE A 147 11.17 4.64 -21.94
C ILE A 147 10.94 4.26 -20.50
N ASP A 148 10.81 5.26 -19.63
CA ASP A 148 10.48 5.05 -18.24
C ASP A 148 8.97 5.11 -18.06
N PHE A 149 8.42 4.02 -17.53
CA PHE A 149 7.04 3.89 -17.13
C PHE A 149 6.95 3.85 -15.60
N GLU A 150 5.80 4.24 -15.09
CA GLU A 150 5.43 4.07 -13.69
C GLU A 150 4.18 3.20 -13.64
N ILE A 151 4.25 2.15 -12.83
CA ILE A 151 3.07 1.36 -12.46
C ILE A 151 2.56 1.86 -11.11
N GLU A 152 1.28 2.15 -11.05
CA GLU A 152 0.55 2.55 -9.85
C GLU A 152 -0.43 1.42 -9.51
N VAL A 153 -0.38 0.97 -8.25
CA VAL A 153 -1.29 -0.02 -7.69
C VAL A 153 -1.89 0.56 -6.42
N GLU A 154 -3.20 0.71 -6.43
CA GLU A 154 -4.00 1.06 -5.26
C GLU A 154 -4.71 -0.20 -4.79
N ALA A 155 -4.48 -0.60 -3.54
CA ALA A 155 -5.14 -1.74 -2.91
C ALA A 155 -5.90 -1.27 -1.67
N ALA A 156 -7.13 -1.74 -1.50
CA ALA A 156 -7.98 -1.37 -0.37
C ALA A 156 -8.82 -2.55 0.12
N VAL A 157 -8.90 -2.75 1.44
CA VAL A 157 -9.78 -3.75 2.07
C VAL A 157 -11.02 -3.05 2.64
N GLY A 158 -12.18 -3.27 2.00
CA GLY A 158 -13.44 -2.67 2.42
C GLY A 158 -13.38 -1.14 2.52
N SER A 159 -13.89 -0.57 3.61
CA SER A 159 -13.78 0.87 3.94
C SER A 159 -12.63 1.21 4.90
N GLY A 160 -11.71 0.26 5.13
CA GLY A 160 -10.67 0.36 6.14
C GLY A 160 -9.30 0.70 5.56
N ALA A 161 -8.35 -0.22 5.74
CA ALA A 161 -6.96 -0.05 5.33
C ALA A 161 -6.82 0.06 3.80
N GLN A 162 -6.03 1.03 3.37
CA GLN A 162 -5.80 1.37 1.96
C GLN A 162 -4.32 1.71 1.77
N THR A 163 -3.77 1.35 0.62
CA THR A 163 -2.39 1.65 0.23
C THR A 163 -2.34 2.08 -1.22
N HIS A 164 -1.45 3.03 -1.51
CA HIS A 164 -1.10 3.43 -2.86
C HIS A 164 0.39 3.21 -3.03
N GLN A 165 0.77 2.39 -4.00
CA GLN A 165 2.15 2.04 -4.30
C GLN A 165 2.45 2.39 -5.75
N ALA A 166 3.57 3.09 -5.97
CA ALA A 166 4.06 3.41 -7.30
C ALA A 166 5.48 2.86 -7.47
N GLN A 167 5.77 2.29 -8.64
CA GLN A 167 7.10 1.81 -8.98
C GLN A 167 7.45 2.16 -10.42
N GLY A 168 8.62 2.78 -10.61
CA GLY A 168 9.17 3.03 -11.92
C GLY A 168 9.86 1.80 -12.52
N PHE A 169 9.74 1.62 -13.82
CA PHE A 169 10.50 0.63 -14.57
C PHE A 169 10.84 1.15 -15.97
N THR A 170 12.00 0.76 -16.50
CA THR A 170 12.43 1.14 -17.84
C THR A 170 12.12 0.02 -18.83
N PHE A 171 11.47 0.37 -19.92
CA PHE A 171 11.20 -0.50 -21.04
C PHE A 171 12.13 -0.17 -22.20
N LYS A 172 12.89 -1.17 -22.67
CA LYS A 172 13.74 -1.04 -23.85
C LYS A 172 12.99 -1.59 -25.07
N ASN A 173 12.82 -0.78 -26.10
CA ASN A 173 12.35 -1.22 -27.42
C ASN A 173 13.40 -0.98 -28.49
N ASN A 174 13.29 -1.69 -29.59
CA ASN A 174 14.07 -1.38 -30.78
C ASN A 174 13.48 -0.11 -31.40
N VAL A 175 14.32 0.77 -31.93
CA VAL A 175 13.83 1.83 -32.82
C VAL A 175 13.29 1.11 -34.06
N ALA A 176 12.01 1.32 -34.39
CA ALA A 176 11.46 0.76 -35.62
C ALA A 176 12.26 1.36 -36.78
N ASP A 177 12.94 0.51 -37.56
CA ASP A 177 13.60 0.95 -38.78
C ASP A 177 12.51 1.55 -39.67
N GLY A 178 12.54 2.88 -39.78
CA GLY A 178 11.61 3.62 -40.61
C GLY A 178 11.71 3.13 -42.04
N ASN A 179 10.58 2.67 -42.57
CA ASN A 179 10.31 2.67 -43.99
C ASN A 179 9.10 3.56 -44.21
#